data_AF-A0AA39V3V1-F1
#
_entry.id   AF-A0AA39V3V1-F1
#
_cell.length_a   1.000
_cell.length_b   1.000
_cell.length_c   1.000
_cell.angle_alpha   90.00
_cell.angle_beta   90.00
_cell.angle_gamma   90.00
#
_symmetry.space_group_name_H-M   'P 1'
#
loop_
_entity.id
_entity.type
_entity.pdbx_description
1 polymer ?
#
loop_
_entity_poly.entity_id
_entity_poly.type
_entity_poly.pdbx_seq_one_letter_code
_entity_poly.pdbx_strand_id
1 'polypeptide(L)'
;MSRSLFFVYCPDKTEEGTFERRLSVRSTHVEGATKHISGGFMRIGGALLSEESLTSETKKMVGSTFIVEAKDIDEVKEKIKADVYYTAGVWDPEKIVILPFVGFTPIP
;
A
#
# COMPACT_ATOMS: atom_id res chain seq x y z
N MET A 1 -13.63 17.28 -12.34
CA MET A 1 -14.17 16.67 -11.11
C MET A 1 -13.15 16.86 -10.02
N SER A 2 -13.56 17.26 -8.81
CA SER A 2 -12.63 17.37 -7.68
C SER A 2 -12.10 15.98 -7.32
N ARG A 3 -10.78 15.85 -7.14
CA ARG A 3 -10.19 14.64 -6.57
C ARG A 3 -10.17 14.78 -5.04
N SER A 4 -10.24 13.66 -4.35
CA SER A 4 -10.20 13.57 -2.88
C SER A 4 -9.03 12.70 -2.45
N LEU A 5 -8.51 12.98 -1.25
CA LEU A 5 -7.49 12.13 -0.64
C LEU A 5 -8.15 10.92 0.03
N PHE A 6 -7.45 9.79 -0.02
CA PHE A 6 -7.83 8.55 0.64
C PHE A 6 -6.63 8.00 1.40
N PHE A 7 -6.89 7.57 2.63
CA PHE A 7 -5.97 6.72 3.38
C PHE A 7 -6.21 5.27 2.97
N VAL A 8 -5.11 4.56 2.74
CA VAL A 8 -5.12 3.15 2.39
C VAL A 8 -4.19 2.38 3.31
N TYR A 9 -4.71 1.31 3.89
CA TYR A 9 -3.96 0.33 4.66
C TYR A 9 -4.15 -1.05 4.05
N CYS A 10 -3.04 -1.69 3.70
CA CYS A 10 -2.99 -3.02 3.11
C CYS A 10 -2.07 -3.90 3.96
N PRO A 11 -2.59 -4.62 4.96
CA PRO A 11 -1.79 -5.56 5.74
C PRO A 11 -1.38 -6.75 4.89
N ASP A 12 -0.19 -7.28 5.15
CA ASP A 12 0.21 -8.58 4.63
C ASP A 12 -0.59 -9.68 5.34
N LYS A 13 -0.77 -10.82 4.66
CA LYS A 13 -1.24 -12.04 5.30
C LYS A 13 -0.24 -12.52 6.36
N THR A 14 -0.75 -13.23 7.36
CA THR A 14 0.05 -13.83 8.43
C THR A 14 0.43 -15.29 8.15
N GLU A 15 0.12 -15.81 6.97
CA GLU A 15 0.44 -17.16 6.53
C GLU A 15 1.96 -17.31 6.33
N GLU A 16 2.51 -18.49 6.63
CA GLU A 16 3.91 -18.83 6.35
C GLU A 16 4.21 -18.69 4.84
N GLY A 17 5.38 -18.17 4.50
CA GLY A 17 5.77 -17.90 3.11
C GLY A 17 5.27 -16.57 2.54
N THR A 18 4.44 -15.81 3.27
CA THR A 18 3.94 -14.50 2.78
C THR A 18 5.07 -13.49 2.62
N PHE A 19 6.03 -13.48 3.54
CA PHE A 19 7.16 -12.54 3.50
C PHE A 19 8.07 -12.83 2.30
N GLU A 20 8.39 -14.10 2.06
CA GLU A 20 9.18 -14.54 0.90
C GLU A 20 8.44 -14.22 -0.41
N ARG A 21 7.13 -14.44 -0.44
CA ARG A 21 6.29 -14.07 -1.59
C ARG A 21 6.34 -12.57 -1.83
N ARG A 22 6.20 -11.76 -0.79
CA ARG A 22 6.34 -10.29 -0.86
C ARG A 22 7.67 -9.91 -1.48
N LEU A 23 8.78 -10.47 -0.99
CA LEU A 23 10.11 -10.18 -1.52
C LEU A 23 10.24 -10.59 -2.99
N SER A 24 9.68 -11.73 -3.38
CA SER A 24 9.79 -12.26 -4.76
C SER A 24 9.14 -11.37 -5.81
N VAL A 25 8.06 -10.65 -5.47
CA VAL A 25 7.33 -9.75 -6.40
C VAL A 25 7.54 -8.26 -6.10
N ARG A 26 8.43 -7.94 -5.16
CA ARG A 26 8.64 -6.56 -4.68
C ARG A 26 9.06 -5.59 -5.78
N SER A 27 9.94 -6.01 -6.69
CA SER A 27 10.39 -5.16 -7.80
C SER A 27 9.21 -4.70 -8.66
N THR A 28 8.33 -5.62 -9.05
CA THR A 28 7.11 -5.33 -9.81
C THR A 28 6.15 -4.42 -9.05
N HIS A 29 5.98 -4.62 -7.74
CA HIS A 29 5.19 -3.72 -6.90
C HIS A 29 5.75 -2.29 -6.91
N VAL A 30 7.07 -2.15 -6.71
CA VAL A 30 7.75 -0.84 -6.70
C VAL A 30 7.65 -0.14 -8.06
N GLU A 31 7.74 -0.87 -9.18
CA GLU A 31 7.52 -0.30 -10.52
C GLU A 31 6.09 0.23 -10.69
N GLY A 32 5.08 -0.51 -10.21
CA GLY A 32 3.68 -0.07 -10.19
C GLY A 32 3.49 1.19 -9.34
N ALA A 33 4.03 1.19 -8.12
CA ALA A 33 4.01 2.33 -7.22
C ALA A 33 4.70 3.56 -7.83
N THR A 34 5.84 3.37 -8.51
CA THR A 34 6.56 4.46 -9.20
C THR A 34 5.68 5.12 -10.28
N LYS A 35 4.97 4.31 -11.09
CA LYS A 35 4.01 4.85 -12.08
C LYS A 35 2.89 5.63 -11.41
N HIS A 36 2.41 5.17 -10.26
CA HIS A 36 1.37 5.85 -9.49
C HIS A 36 1.82 7.18 -8.88
N ILE A 37 3.08 7.28 -8.45
CA ILE A 37 3.68 8.52 -7.99
C ILE A 37 3.79 9.51 -9.18
N SER A 38 4.40 9.08 -10.29
CA SER A 38 4.56 9.94 -11.47
C SER A 38 3.23 10.37 -12.09
N GLY A 39 2.20 9.51 -12.02
CA GLY A 39 0.85 9.81 -12.48
C GLY A 39 0.02 10.66 -11.52
N GLY A 40 0.58 11.06 -10.37
CA GLY A 40 -0.09 11.88 -9.37
C GLY A 40 -1.23 11.19 -8.63
N PHE A 41 -1.29 9.86 -8.66
CA PHE A 41 -2.24 9.08 -7.88
C PHE A 41 -1.74 8.89 -6.43
N MET A 42 -0.47 8.59 -6.24
CA MET A 42 0.11 8.34 -4.91
C MET A 42 0.90 9.56 -4.43
N ARG A 43 0.53 10.09 -3.26
CA ARG A 43 1.20 11.23 -2.61
C ARG A 43 2.20 10.77 -1.55
N ILE A 44 1.77 9.80 -0.73
CA ILE A 44 2.61 9.11 0.25
C ILE A 44 2.48 7.62 0.04
N GLY A 45 3.59 6.89 0.13
CA GLY A 45 3.61 5.43 0.11
C GLY A 45 4.74 4.86 0.96
N GLY A 46 4.47 3.77 1.66
CA GLY A 46 5.47 3.14 2.53
C GLY A 46 5.15 1.70 2.91
N ALA A 47 6.19 0.97 3.29
CA ALA A 47 6.05 -0.32 3.94
C ALA A 47 5.82 -0.12 5.44
N LEU A 48 4.86 -0.84 6.00
CA LEU A 48 4.67 -0.95 7.44
C LEU A 48 5.59 -2.04 7.97
N LEU A 49 6.27 -1.77 9.07
CA LEU A 49 7.22 -2.68 9.70
C LEU A 49 6.65 -3.21 11.01
N SER A 50 7.09 -4.40 11.41
CA SER A 50 6.84 -4.91 12.77
C SER A 50 7.64 -4.09 13.79
N GLU A 51 7.21 -4.07 15.05
CA GLU A 51 7.89 -3.31 16.11
C GLU A 51 9.34 -3.80 16.33
N GLU A 52 9.57 -5.10 16.21
CA GLU A 52 10.91 -5.71 16.36
C GLU A 52 11.88 -5.23 15.29
N SER A 53 11.37 -4.74 14.16
CA SER A 53 12.19 -4.15 13.10
C SER A 53 12.86 -2.85 13.52
N LEU A 54 12.46 -2.22 14.63
CA LEU A 54 13.10 -1.00 15.13
C LEU A 54 14.50 -1.30 15.71
N THR A 55 14.68 -2.46 16.32
CA THR A 55 15.95 -2.87 16.95
C THR A 55 16.70 -3.94 16.16
N SER A 56 16.03 -4.63 15.23
CA SER A 56 16.65 -5.64 14.36
C SER A 56 17.35 -5.05 13.14
N GLU A 57 18.44 -5.70 12.71
CA GLU A 57 19.06 -5.48 11.40
C GLU A 57 18.13 -5.87 10.25
N THR A 58 17.28 -6.87 10.48
CA THR A 58 16.30 -7.33 9.48
C THR A 58 14.99 -6.55 9.65
N LYS A 59 14.59 -5.82 8.59
CA LYS A 59 13.31 -5.10 8.56
C LYS A 59 12.19 -6.05 8.10
N LYS A 60 11.40 -6.54 9.04
CA LYS A 60 10.22 -7.35 8.76
C LYS A 60 9.06 -6.44 8.39
N MET A 61 8.67 -6.48 7.13
CA MET A 61 7.52 -5.74 6.64
C MET A 61 6.25 -6.55 6.91
N VAL A 62 5.18 -5.86 7.33
CA VAL A 62 3.90 -6.44 7.75
C VAL A 62 2.71 -5.84 7.01
N GLY A 63 2.97 -4.88 6.12
CA GLY A 63 1.95 -4.31 5.24
C GLY A 63 2.48 -3.16 4.41
N SER A 64 1.56 -2.46 3.78
CA SER A 64 1.79 -1.23 3.04
C SER A 64 0.74 -0.20 3.43
N THR A 65 1.10 1.08 3.34
CA THR A 65 0.14 2.17 3.49
C THR A 65 0.39 3.27 2.47
N PHE A 66 -0.69 3.94 2.09
CA PHE A 66 -0.66 4.99 1.09
C PHE A 66 -1.60 6.13 1.47
N ILE A 67 -1.24 7.35 1.07
CA ILE A 67 -2.17 8.45 0.89
C ILE A 67 -2.26 8.69 -0.61
N VAL A 68 -3.45 8.48 -1.17
CA VAL A 68 -3.69 8.56 -2.62
C VAL A 68 -4.72 9.62 -2.92
N GLU A 69 -4.67 10.17 -4.13
CA GLU A 69 -5.62 11.15 -4.63
C GLU A 69 -6.40 10.53 -5.78
N ALA A 70 -7.73 10.44 -5.65
CA ALA A 70 -8.62 9.73 -6.58
C ALA A 70 -9.95 10.45 -6.78
N LYS A 71 -10.70 10.08 -7.83
CA LYS A 71 -12.04 10.62 -8.10
C LYS A 71 -13.09 10.12 -7.10
N ASP A 72 -12.96 8.85 -6.68
CA ASP A 72 -13.89 8.14 -5.81
C ASP A 72 -13.18 6.93 -5.18
N ILE A 73 -13.86 6.26 -4.24
CA ILE A 73 -13.33 5.08 -3.55
C ILE A 73 -13.16 3.87 -4.48
N ASP A 74 -13.92 3.80 -5.57
CA ASP A 74 -13.90 2.66 -6.47
C ASP A 74 -12.65 2.69 -7.37
N GLU A 75 -12.19 3.87 -7.81
CA GLU A 75 -10.87 4.04 -8.46
C GLU A 75 -9.74 3.52 -7.55
N VAL A 76 -9.82 3.80 -6.24
CA VAL A 76 -8.82 3.32 -5.28
C VAL A 76 -8.87 1.79 -5.18
N LYS A 77 -10.06 1.20 -5.01
CA LYS A 77 -10.23 -0.26 -4.94
C LYS A 77 -9.72 -0.96 -6.19
N GLU A 78 -10.01 -0.42 -7.37
CA GLU A 78 -9.55 -0.98 -8.65
C GLU A 78 -8.02 -1.01 -8.71
N LYS A 79 -7.36 0.11 -8.35
CA LYS A 79 -5.89 0.19 -8.36
C LYS A 79 -5.25 -0.74 -7.33
N ILE A 80 -5.83 -0.83 -6.12
CA ILE A 80 -5.34 -1.76 -5.09
C ILE A 80 -5.50 -3.22 -5.54
N LYS A 81 -6.62 -3.59 -6.15
CA LYS A 81 -6.85 -4.95 -6.67
C LYS A 81 -5.96 -5.30 -7.85
N ALA A 82 -5.52 -4.31 -8.62
CA ALA A 82 -4.60 -4.49 -9.74
C ALA A 82 -3.12 -4.63 -9.31
N ASP A 83 -2.79 -4.32 -8.05
CA ASP A 83 -1.42 -4.42 -7.56
C ASP A 83 -0.95 -5.89 -7.47
N VAL A 84 0.34 -6.11 -7.72
CA VAL A 84 0.95 -7.45 -7.63
C VAL A 84 0.90 -8.02 -6.21
N TYR A 85 0.98 -7.19 -5.17
CA TYR A 85 0.81 -7.66 -3.80
C TYR A 85 -0.61 -8.12 -3.50
N TYR A 86 -1.62 -7.57 -4.18
CA TYR A 86 -2.98 -8.10 -4.09
C TYR A 86 -3.11 -9.42 -4.87
N THR A 87 -2.73 -9.41 -6.16
CA THR A 87 -2.94 -10.54 -7.07
C THR A 87 -2.07 -11.76 -6.76
N ALA A 88 -0.87 -11.57 -6.21
CA ALA A 88 -0.02 -12.65 -5.71
C ALA A 88 -0.47 -13.15 -4.32
N GLY A 89 -1.47 -12.54 -3.69
CA GLY A 89 -1.91 -12.92 -2.35
C GLY A 89 -0.85 -12.65 -1.28
N VAL A 90 -0.21 -11.48 -1.34
CA VAL A 90 0.63 -10.94 -0.26
C VAL A 90 -0.25 -10.19 0.73
N TRP A 91 -1.07 -9.26 0.24
CA TRP A 91 -2.02 -8.54 1.09
C TRP A 91 -3.22 -9.40 1.46
N ASP A 92 -3.78 -9.14 2.65
CA ASP A 92 -5.00 -9.76 3.16
C ASP A 92 -6.23 -8.94 2.71
N PRO A 93 -7.00 -9.40 1.71
CA PRO A 93 -8.11 -8.62 1.15
C PRO A 93 -9.21 -8.30 2.17
N GLU A 94 -9.39 -9.13 3.20
CA GLU A 94 -10.44 -8.96 4.21
C GLU A 94 -10.10 -7.85 5.21
N LYS A 95 -8.81 -7.50 5.33
CA LYS A 95 -8.31 -6.50 6.27
C LYS A 95 -7.87 -5.19 5.60
N ILE A 96 -8.03 -5.06 4.30
CA ILE A 96 -7.74 -3.80 3.59
C ILE A 96 -8.73 -2.72 4.05
N VAL A 97 -8.19 -1.57 4.44
CA VAL A 97 -8.98 -0.38 4.82
C VAL A 97 -8.72 0.72 3.80
N ILE A 98 -9.80 1.29 3.27
CA ILE A 98 -9.77 2.46 2.39
C ILE A 98 -10.80 3.45 2.94
N LEU A 99 -10.34 4.65 3.29
CA LEU A 99 -11.19 5.70 3.86
C LEU A 99 -10.88 7.06 3.22
N PRO A 100 -11.90 7.92 3.00
CA PRO A 100 -11.66 9.32 2.70
C PRO A 100 -10.79 9.96 3.79
N PHE A 101 -9.83 10.77 3.39
CA PHE A 101 -8.85 11.35 4.29
C PHE A 101 -8.79 12.87 4.13
N VAL A 102 -8.76 13.58 5.25
CA VAL A 102 -8.51 15.02 5.30
C VAL A 102 -7.28 15.23 6.16
N GLY A 103 -6.17 15.60 5.52
CA GLY A 103 -4.93 15.90 6.22
C GLY A 103 -5.05 17.22 6.97
N PHE A 104 -4.66 17.22 8.25
CA PHE A 104 -4.48 18.46 9.00
C PHE A 104 -3.17 19.17 8.61
N THR A 105 -2.15 18.39 8.21
CA THR A 105 -0.85 18.88 7.75
C THR A 105 -0.74 18.82 6.22
N PRO A 106 0.19 19.59 5.62
CA PRO A 106 0.50 19.45 4.20
C PRO A 106 0.86 18.01 3.85
N ILE A 107 0.33 17.53 2.73
CA ILE A 107 0.72 16.27 2.11
C ILE A 107 1.74 16.62 1.00
N PRO A 108 2.92 15.98 1.00
CA PRO A 108 3.98 16.26 0.03
C PRO A 108 3.59 15.90 -1.41
#